data_AF-A0A1Y5K856-F1
#
_entry.id   AF-A0A1Y5K856-F1
#
_cell.length_a   1.000
_cell.length_b   1.000
_cell.length_c   1.000
_cell.angle_alpha   90.00
_cell.angle_beta   90.00
_cell.angle_gamma   90.00
#
_symmetry.space_group_name_H-M   'P 1'
#
loop_
_entity.id
_entity.type
_entity.pdbx_description
1 polymer ?
#
loop_
_entity_poly.entity_id
_entity_poly.type
_entity_poly.pdbx_seq_one_letter_code
_entity_poly.pdbx_strand_id
1 'polypeptide(L)' 'MNSYDELIEALRRESELSTCSEAQMAANAHMINLYTCLKNKRSSSSEAKTAKDITMDIMLQRLADPQYRFSVKSLREDY' A
#
# COMPACT_ATOMS: atom_id res chain seq x y z
N MET A 1 5.64 18.41 4.87
CA MET A 1 4.48 17.67 5.39
C MET A 1 4.54 16.27 4.81
N ASN A 2 4.58 15.24 5.66
CA ASN A 2 4.74 13.86 5.22
C ASN A 2 3.42 13.38 4.63
N SER A 3 3.33 13.38 3.30
CA SER A 3 2.15 12.96 2.53
C SER A 3 1.55 11.61 2.97
N TYR A 4 2.35 10.71 3.56
CA TYR A 4 1.86 9.43 4.10
C TYR A 4 1.06 9.55 5.40
N ASP A 5 1.38 10.51 6.26
CA ASP A 5 0.65 10.69 7.53
C ASP A 5 -0.77 11.19 7.27
N GLU A 6 -0.92 12.12 6.33
CA GLU A 6 -2.23 12.63 5.87
C GLU A 6 -3.05 11.51 5.20
N LEU A 7 -2.42 10.64 4.40
CA LEU A 7 -3.10 9.50 3.77
C LEU A 7 -3.54 8.43 4.78
N ILE A 8 -2.69 8.11 5.77
CA ILE A 8 -3.05 7.17 6.84
C ILE A 8 -4.21 7.73 7.66
N GLU A 9 -4.19 9.01 7.97
CA GLU A 9 -5.27 9.64 8.75
C GLU A 9 -6.58 9.71 7.96
N ALA A 10 -6.52 10.00 6.66
CA ALA A 10 -7.70 9.96 5.79
C ALA A 10 -8.35 8.57 5.75
N LEU A 11 -7.56 7.51 5.58
CA LEU A 11 -8.05 6.12 5.57
C LEU A 11 -8.64 5.69 6.91
N ARG A 12 -8.07 6.18 8.03
CA ARG A 12 -8.63 5.95 9.37
C ARG A 12 -10.01 6.61 9.51
N ARG A 13 -10.11 7.89 9.15
CA ARG A 13 -11.39 8.63 9.18
C ARG A 13 -12.44 8.01 8.27
N GLU A 14 -12.05 7.53 7.09
CA GLU A 14 -12.97 6.83 6.18
C GLU A 14 -13.48 5.53 6.79
N SER A 15 -12.65 4.81 7.54
CA SER A 15 -13.04 3.57 8.23
C SER A 15 -13.99 3.80 9.40
N GLU A 16 -14.07 5.03 9.93
CA GLU A 16 -15.01 5.43 10.99
C GLU A 16 -16.38 5.84 10.44
N LEU A 17 -16.53 5.99 9.13
CA LEU A 17 -17.80 6.34 8.51
C LEU A 17 -18.78 5.16 8.63
N SER A 18 -20.02 5.45 9.02
CA SER A 18 -21.11 4.47 9.10
C SER A 18 -21.44 3.79 7.76
N THR A 19 -21.02 4.38 6.64
CA THR A 19 -21.18 3.86 5.28
C THR A 19 -20.04 2.94 4.84
N CYS A 20 -19.00 2.80 5.67
CA CYS A 20 -17.84 1.98 5.34
C CYS A 20 -18.16 0.50 5.55
N SER A 21 -18.09 -0.29 4.48
CA SER A 21 -18.32 -1.73 4.54
C SER A 21 -17.15 -2.46 5.21
N GLU A 22 -17.38 -3.67 5.73
CA GLU A 22 -16.30 -4.50 6.29
C GLU A 22 -15.17 -4.78 5.30
N ALA A 23 -15.51 -5.00 4.02
CA ALA A 23 -14.52 -5.17 2.96
C ALA A 23 -13.69 -3.90 2.74
N GLN A 24 -14.32 -2.72 2.80
CA GLN A 24 -13.64 -1.43 2.68
C GLN A 24 -12.74 -1.16 3.90
N MET A 25 -13.21 -1.46 5.12
CA MET A 25 -12.38 -1.35 6.33
C MET A 25 -11.14 -2.25 6.27
N ALA A 26 -11.30 -3.49 5.77
CA ALA A 26 -10.17 -4.41 5.58
C ALA A 26 -9.17 -3.89 4.54
N ALA A 27 -9.67 -3.34 3.42
CA ALA A 27 -8.82 -2.69 2.41
C ALA A 27 -8.08 -1.48 2.97
N ASN A 28 -8.77 -0.62 3.73
CA ASN A 28 -8.19 0.56 4.37
C ASN A 28 -7.11 0.17 5.39
N ALA A 29 -7.35 -0.85 6.22
CA ALA A 29 -6.34 -1.39 7.14
C ALA A 29 -5.09 -1.91 6.41
N HIS A 30 -5.27 -2.61 5.28
CA HIS A 30 -4.16 -3.06 4.45
C HIS A 30 -3.36 -1.88 3.87
N MET A 31 -4.04 -0.86 3.37
CA MET A 31 -3.41 0.35 2.83
C MET A 31 -2.66 1.16 3.90
N ILE A 32 -3.22 1.28 5.12
CA ILE A 32 -2.54 1.91 6.27
C ILE A 32 -1.24 1.17 6.59
N ASN A 33 -1.26 -0.17 6.62
CA ASN A 33 -0.07 -0.98 6.86
C ASN A 33 0.98 -0.75 5.77
N LEU A 34 0.58 -0.71 4.50
CA LEU A 34 1.49 -0.41 3.39
C LEU A 34 2.13 0.97 3.55
N TYR A 35 1.35 2.02 3.76
CA TYR A 35 1.90 3.37 3.92
C TYR A 35 2.80 3.52 5.15
N THR A 36 2.48 2.82 6.24
CA THR A 36 3.33 2.77 7.44
C THR A 36 4.66 2.09 7.14
N CYS A 37 4.66 0.95 6.44
CA CYS A 37 5.86 0.26 6.00
C CYS A 37 6.73 1.15 5.08
N LEU A 38 6.11 1.87 4.14
CA LEU A 38 6.80 2.79 3.24
C LEU A 38 7.42 3.96 3.97
N LYS A 39 6.69 4.55 4.93
CA LYS A 39 7.19 5.61 5.80
C LYS A 39 8.42 5.12 6.58
N ASN A 40 8.35 3.93 7.16
CA ASN A 40 9.45 3.35 7.93
C ASN A 40 10.69 3.06 7.05
N LYS A 41 10.49 2.53 5.83
CA LYS A 41 11.58 2.26 4.90
C LYS A 41 12.26 3.52 4.36
N ARG A 42 11.50 4.59 4.09
CA ARG A 42 12.08 5.89 3.70
C ARG A 42 12.95 6.47 4.81
N SER A 43 12.51 6.32 6.06
CA SER A 43 13.30 6.73 7.23
C SER A 43 14.54 5.84 7.47
N SER A 44 14.54 4.59 6.99
CA SER A 44 15.67 3.65 7.12
C SER A 44 16.59 3.57 5.89
N SER A 45 16.40 4.41 4.87
CA SER A 45 17.12 4.40 3.59
C SER A 45 18.59 4.89 3.67
N SER A 46 19.29 4.59 4.77
CA SER A 46 20.76 4.70 4.86
C SER A 46 21.48 3.40 4.50
N GLU A 47 20.78 2.28 4.31
CA GLU A 47 21.40 0.97 4.12
C GLU A 47 21.01 0.33 2.78
N ALA A 48 22.00 -0.32 2.15
CA ALA A 48 22.01 -0.76 0.77
C ALA A 48 20.80 -1.63 0.38
N LYS A 49 20.14 -1.27 -0.74
CA LYS A 49 18.97 -1.97 -1.28
C LYS A 49 19.31 -3.42 -1.64
N THR A 50 18.67 -4.38 -0.99
CA THR A 50 18.74 -5.80 -1.38
C THR A 50 17.72 -6.10 -2.48
N ALA A 51 17.90 -7.19 -3.24
CA ALA A 51 17.03 -7.55 -4.37
C ALA A 51 15.52 -7.63 -4.01
N LYS A 52 15.19 -7.92 -2.74
CA LYS A 52 13.82 -7.91 -2.22
C LYS A 52 13.18 -6.51 -2.22
N ASP A 53 13.98 -5.45 -2.11
CA ASP A 53 13.51 -4.06 -2.22
C ASP A 53 13.18 -3.68 -3.67
N ILE A 54 13.85 -4.28 -4.65
CA ILE A 54 13.60 -4.01 -6.08
C ILE A 54 12.20 -4.52 -6.47
N THR A 55 11.83 -5.73 -6.04
CA THR A 55 10.49 -6.28 -6.29
C THR A 55 9.40 -5.41 -5.65
N MET A 56 9.66 -4.89 -4.45
CA MET A 56 8.73 -3.99 -3.76
C MET A 56 8.62 -2.64 -4.48
N ASP A 57 9.74 -2.04 -4.91
CA ASP A 57 9.75 -0.79 -5.69
C ASP A 57 8.98 -0.93 -7.02
N ILE A 58 9.11 -2.08 -7.70
CA ILE A 58 8.35 -2.38 -8.93
C ILE A 58 6.86 -2.51 -8.64
N MET A 59 6.47 -3.19 -7.55
CA MET A 59 5.07 -3.28 -7.14
C MET A 59 4.49 -1.91 -6.80
N LEU A 60 5.27 -1.05 -6.15
CA LEU A 60 4.85 0.31 -5.80
C LEU A 60 4.69 1.19 -7.04
N GLN A 61 5.60 1.11 -8.01
CA GLN A 61 5.46 1.81 -9.29
C GLN A 61 4.22 1.35 -10.05
N ARG A 62 3.93 0.05 -10.05
CA ARG A 62 2.72 -0.49 -10.69
C ARG A 62 1.44 -0.06 -9.97
N LEU A 63 1.41 -0.08 -8.63
CA LEU A 63 0.24 0.37 -7.87
C LEU A 63 0.01 1.89 -7.93
N ALA A 64 1.04 2.67 -8.21
CA ALA A 64 0.93 4.12 -8.42
C ALA A 64 0.43 4.50 -9.83
N ASP A 65 0.40 3.55 -10.78
CA ASP A 65 -0.13 3.76 -12.12
C ASP A 65 -1.67 3.69 -12.10
N PRO A 66 -2.40 4.78 -12.42
CA PRO A 66 -3.86 4.81 -12.42
C PRO A 66 -4.51 3.81 -13.40
N GLN A 67 -3.77 3.39 -14.42
CA GLN A 67 -4.21 2.40 -15.41
C GLN A 67 -3.88 0.97 -15.01
N TYR A 68 -3.06 0.77 -13.98
CA TYR A 68 -2.75 -0.57 -13.50
C TYR A 68 -3.99 -1.20 -12.87
N ARG A 69 -4.41 -2.32 -13.44
CA ARG A 69 -5.49 -3.16 -12.93
C ARG A 69 -4.85 -4.43 -12.39
N PHE A 70 -4.64 -4.48 -11.08
CA PHE A 70 -4.19 -5.70 -10.42
C PHE A 70 -5.24 -6.80 -10.63
N SER A 71 -4.88 -7.85 -11.36
CA SER A 71 -5.76 -8.98 -11.62
C SER A 71 -5.32 -10.19 -10.80
N VAL A 72 -6.19 -10.66 -9.92
CA VAL A 72 -5.96 -11.88 -9.13
C VAL A 72 -5.85 -13.12 -10.04
N LYS A 73 -6.37 -13.08 -11.27
CA LYS A 73 -6.15 -14.15 -12.26
C LYS A 73 -4.68 -14.32 -12.63
N SER A 74 -3.90 -13.24 -12.60
CA SER A 74 -2.44 -13.28 -12.87
C SER A 74 -1.64 -14.02 -11.80
N LEU A 75 -2.25 -14.32 -10.64
CA LEU A 75 -1.66 -15.15 -9.58
C LEU A 75 -2.15 -16.61 -9.64
N ARG A 76 -3.10 -16.92 -10.53
CA ARG A 76 -3.74 -18.24 -10.64
C ARG A 76 -3.26 -19.08 -11.83
N GLU A 77 -2.37 -18.55 -12.65
CA GLU A 77 -1.63 -19.37 -13.62
C GLU A 77 -0.37 -19.88 -12.93
N ASP A 78 -0.52 -20.97 -12.16
CA ASP A 78 0.51 -21.98 -11.86
C ASP A 78 0.00 -22.96 -10.77
N TYR A 79 -1.07 -23.70 -11.07
CA TYR A 79 -1.38 -25.00 -10.44
C TYR A 79 -2.07 -25.92 -11.45
#